data_AF-A0A932C252-F1
#
_entry.id   AF-A0A932C252-F1
#
_cell.length_a   1.000
_cell.length_b   1.000
_cell.length_c   1.000
_cell.angle_alpha   90.00
_cell.angle_beta   90.00
_cell.angle_gamma   90.00
#
_symmetry.space_group_name_H-M   'P 1'
#
loop_
_entity.id
_entity.type
_entity.pdbx_description
1 polymer ?
#
loop_
_entity_poly.entity_id
_entity_poly.type
_entity_poly.pdbx_seq_one_letter_code
_entity_poly.pdbx_strand_id
1 'polypeptide(L)'
;MLASVVPTARAQDTVGVQLDWGRFVGTGATAPLANDGPRCAATAMVNSFVYLIITNGGSGGKLLKGGSTDHNGDGKVDLTDTRDQLANDVHCGGTAQSIWEGKKSWLDTYACDLFSYSGMVAEDPALWLGGSSLTKGDPTFEFLMQKLHDGEDVEIGFSLAGGGHAVTLTSLHFIETDGNRRWNPDKGEKALIDYIDPN
;
A
#
# COMPACT_ATOMS: atom_id res chain seq x y z
N MET A 1 -41.41 -21.41 -37.29
CA MET A 1 -41.06 -20.24 -36.46
C MET A 1 -39.69 -20.54 -35.85
N LEU A 2 -38.66 -19.78 -36.20
CA LEU A 2 -37.35 -19.87 -35.57
C LEU A 2 -37.39 -19.03 -34.30
N ALA A 3 -37.29 -19.67 -33.14
CA ALA A 3 -37.17 -18.97 -31.88
C ALA A 3 -35.80 -18.27 -31.83
N SER A 4 -35.81 -16.94 -31.89
CA SER A 4 -34.62 -16.14 -31.60
C SER A 4 -34.28 -16.33 -30.13
N VAL A 5 -33.17 -17.01 -29.85
CA VAL A 5 -32.61 -17.09 -28.50
C VAL A 5 -31.97 -15.74 -28.23
N VAL A 6 -32.67 -14.88 -27.50
CA VAL A 6 -32.10 -13.66 -26.94
C VAL A 6 -31.00 -14.09 -25.98
N PRO A 7 -29.72 -13.69 -26.16
CA PRO A 7 -28.67 -13.98 -25.21
C PRO A 7 -29.08 -13.37 -23.87
N THR A 8 -29.25 -14.22 -22.85
CA THR A 8 -29.44 -13.75 -21.49
C THR A 8 -28.19 -12.96 -21.12
N ALA A 9 -28.34 -11.68 -20.78
CA ALA A 9 -27.23 -10.88 -20.30
C ALA A 9 -26.54 -11.65 -19.17
N ARG A 10 -25.25 -11.94 -19.35
CA ARG A 10 -24.46 -12.66 -18.35
C ARG A 10 -24.51 -11.84 -17.06
N ALA A 11 -24.76 -12.52 -15.94
CA ALA A 11 -24.70 -11.87 -14.63
C ALA A 11 -23.31 -11.24 -14.45
N GLN A 12 -23.29 -9.99 -14.00
CA GLN A 12 -22.07 -9.29 -13.66
C GLN A 12 -21.51 -9.89 -12.37
N ASP A 13 -20.28 -10.38 -12.43
CA ASP A 13 -19.57 -10.92 -11.27
C ASP A 13 -18.60 -9.86 -10.76
N THR A 14 -18.60 -9.61 -9.45
CA THR A 14 -17.54 -8.81 -8.83
C THR A 14 -16.35 -9.71 -8.55
N VAL A 15 -15.21 -9.41 -9.14
CA VAL A 15 -13.93 -10.09 -8.88
C VAL A 15 -13.04 -9.16 -8.08
N GLY A 16 -12.43 -9.66 -7.00
CA GLY A 16 -11.48 -8.85 -6.24
C GLY A 16 -10.94 -9.52 -5.00
N VAL A 17 -10.18 -8.73 -4.24
CA VAL A 17 -9.48 -9.11 -3.02
C VAL A 17 -9.62 -7.98 -2.00
N GLN A 18 -9.78 -8.36 -0.74
CA GLN A 18 -9.88 -7.46 0.41
C GLN A 18 -8.97 -7.99 1.51
N LEU A 19 -8.03 -7.16 1.95
CA LEU A 19 -7.23 -7.44 3.14
C LEU A 19 -8.09 -7.26 4.39
N ASP A 20 -7.82 -8.09 5.40
CA ASP A 20 -8.51 -8.01 6.69
C ASP A 20 -8.22 -6.67 7.38
N TRP A 21 -9.23 -5.80 7.41
CA TRP A 21 -9.15 -4.48 8.05
C TRP A 21 -8.70 -4.56 9.51
N GLY A 22 -9.11 -5.62 10.21
CA GLY A 22 -8.74 -5.86 11.61
C GLY A 22 -7.24 -6.02 11.84
N ARG A 23 -6.44 -6.16 10.78
CA ARG A 23 -4.98 -6.27 10.86
C ARG A 23 -4.24 -4.96 10.65
N PHE A 24 -4.91 -3.92 10.16
CA PHE A 24 -4.31 -2.57 10.07
C PHE A 24 -4.42 -1.79 11.38
N VAL A 25 -5.12 -2.34 12.37
CA VAL A 25 -5.30 -1.75 13.69
C VAL A 25 -4.40 -2.47 14.70
N GLY A 26 -3.63 -1.72 15.49
CA GLY A 26 -2.76 -2.28 16.51
C GLY A 26 -3.52 -3.12 17.55
N THR A 27 -2.79 -3.87 18.39
CA THR A 27 -3.38 -4.63 19.51
C THR A 27 -3.97 -3.67 20.54
N GLY A 28 -5.26 -3.36 20.40
CA GLY A 28 -5.96 -2.36 21.21
C GLY A 28 -6.82 -1.37 20.42
N ALA A 29 -7.47 -1.83 19.34
CA ALA A 29 -8.58 -1.18 18.62
C ALA A 29 -8.63 0.37 18.66
N THR A 30 -7.64 1.01 18.04
CA THR A 30 -7.80 2.34 17.44
C THR A 30 -7.89 2.17 15.92
N ALA A 31 -8.47 3.14 15.22
CA ALA A 31 -8.37 3.22 13.76
C ALA A 31 -6.88 3.19 13.31
N PRO A 32 -6.59 2.89 12.03
CA PRO A 32 -5.25 3.06 11.47
C PRO A 32 -4.66 4.42 11.85
N LEU A 33 -3.33 4.51 11.91
CA LEU A 33 -2.65 5.72 12.34
C LEU A 33 -3.10 6.90 11.47
N ALA A 34 -3.60 7.95 12.12
CA ALA A 34 -3.97 9.17 11.45
C ALA A 34 -2.72 9.96 11.03
N ASN A 35 -2.78 10.59 9.87
CA ASN A 35 -1.73 11.48 9.41
C ASN A 35 -1.69 12.77 10.21
N ASP A 36 -0.53 13.39 10.22
CA ASP A 36 -0.34 14.75 10.72
C ASP A 36 0.56 15.51 9.75
N GLY A 37 -0.01 16.53 9.09
CA GLY A 37 0.69 17.36 8.11
C GLY A 37 1.15 16.60 6.85
N PRO A 38 2.33 16.91 6.28
CA PRO A 38 2.79 16.37 4.99
C PRO A 38 3.36 14.94 5.07
N ARG A 39 2.93 14.13 6.05
CA ARG A 39 3.55 12.83 6.38
C ARG A 39 2.80 11.63 5.81
N CYS A 40 1.98 11.80 4.77
CA CYS A 40 1.10 10.74 4.25
C CYS A 40 1.86 9.46 3.86
N ALA A 41 3.02 9.58 3.22
CA ALA A 41 3.85 8.42 2.86
C ALA A 41 4.32 7.63 4.09
N ALA A 42 4.85 8.31 5.11
CA ALA A 42 5.28 7.65 6.33
C ALA A 42 4.10 7.02 7.09
N THR A 43 2.96 7.70 7.14
CA THR A 43 1.75 7.18 7.78
C THR A 43 1.24 5.92 7.07
N ALA A 44 1.18 5.93 5.73
CA ALA A 44 0.81 4.75 4.94
C ALA A 44 1.76 3.57 5.21
N MET A 45 3.07 3.82 5.26
CA MET A 45 4.07 2.78 5.57
C MET A 45 3.92 2.22 6.99
N VAL A 46 3.65 3.06 8.00
CA VAL A 46 3.44 2.58 9.37
C VAL A 46 2.18 1.70 9.46
N ASN A 47 1.09 2.08 8.78
CA ASN A 47 -0.12 1.25 8.70
C ASN A 47 0.18 -0.11 8.08
N SER A 48 0.97 -0.14 7.01
CA SER A 48 1.44 -1.38 6.38
C SER A 48 2.32 -2.22 7.30
N PHE A 49 3.24 -1.60 8.05
CA PHE A 49 4.08 -2.31 9.01
C PHE A 49 3.25 -2.97 10.11
N VAL A 50 2.24 -2.28 10.64
CA VAL A 50 1.28 -2.87 11.60
C VAL A 50 0.61 -4.11 11.00
N TYR A 51 0.11 -4.01 9.76
CA TYR A 51 -0.49 -5.12 9.03
C TYR A 51 0.45 -6.32 8.90
N LEU A 52 1.67 -6.09 8.40
CA LEU A 52 2.66 -7.14 8.22
C LEU A 52 3.03 -7.83 9.54
N ILE A 53 3.12 -7.07 10.63
CA ILE A 53 3.47 -7.60 11.96
C ILE A 53 2.38 -8.51 12.48
N ILE A 54 1.13 -8.07 12.39
CA ILE A 54 -0.03 -8.84 12.88
C ILE A 54 -0.19 -10.09 12.01
N THR A 55 -0.08 -9.96 10.69
CA THR A 55 -0.18 -11.08 9.75
C THR A 55 0.93 -12.11 9.95
N ASN A 56 2.16 -11.68 10.21
CA ASN A 56 3.33 -12.56 10.35
C ASN A 56 3.70 -12.91 11.80
N GLY A 57 2.74 -12.83 12.73
CA GLY A 57 2.91 -13.33 14.10
C GLY A 57 3.94 -12.58 14.95
N GLY A 58 4.14 -11.28 14.73
CA GLY A 58 5.02 -10.43 15.54
C GLY A 58 6.46 -10.32 15.02
N SER A 59 6.83 -11.07 13.98
CA SER A 59 8.18 -11.12 13.41
C SER A 59 8.73 -9.74 13.01
N GLY A 60 7.84 -8.81 12.65
CA GLY A 60 8.19 -7.44 12.25
C GLY A 60 8.20 -6.40 13.37
N GLY A 61 8.05 -6.76 14.65
CA GLY A 61 7.94 -5.79 15.75
C GLY A 61 9.09 -4.78 15.82
N LYS A 62 10.21 -5.06 15.16
CA LYS A 62 11.33 -4.13 14.98
C LYS A 62 11.01 -2.96 14.02
N LEU A 63 10.12 -3.11 13.05
CA LEU A 63 9.69 -2.02 12.15
C LEU A 63 9.07 -0.85 12.91
N LEU A 64 8.43 -1.14 14.06
CA LEU A 64 7.81 -0.17 14.94
C LEU A 64 8.76 0.30 16.06
N LYS A 65 10.04 -0.14 16.06
CA LYS A 65 11.05 0.30 17.04
C LYS A 65 11.67 1.64 16.72
N GLY A 66 11.37 2.26 15.58
CA GLY A 66 11.69 3.68 15.36
C GLY A 66 11.15 4.55 16.51
N GLY A 67 9.92 4.27 16.94
CA GLY A 67 9.35 4.77 18.19
C GLY A 67 9.84 3.98 19.40
N SER A 68 11.15 3.85 19.62
CA SER A 68 11.70 3.44 20.94
C SER A 68 12.19 4.64 21.75
N THR A 69 12.09 5.83 21.16
CA THR A 69 12.32 7.14 21.76
C THR A 69 11.08 7.99 21.50
N ASP A 70 10.71 8.80 22.48
CA ASP A 70 9.69 9.85 22.36
C ASP A 70 10.26 10.96 21.45
N HIS A 71 9.94 10.90 20.16
CA HIS A 71 10.46 11.81 19.14
C HIS A 71 9.62 13.08 19.04
N ASN A 72 8.34 13.01 19.40
CA ASN A 72 7.43 14.14 19.33
C ASN A 72 7.37 14.95 20.65
N GLY A 73 7.95 14.43 21.74
CA GLY A 73 8.03 15.06 23.05
C GLY A 73 6.73 15.01 23.85
N ASP A 74 5.80 14.13 23.52
CA ASP A 74 4.48 14.04 24.17
C ASP A 74 4.47 13.20 25.46
N GLY A 75 5.63 12.64 25.83
CA GLY A 75 5.83 11.81 27.01
C GLY A 75 5.41 10.35 26.82
N LYS A 76 5.09 9.92 25.60
CA LYS A 76 4.77 8.55 25.22
C LYS A 76 5.71 8.06 24.14
N VAL A 77 5.71 6.75 23.96
CA VAL A 77 6.51 6.06 22.96
C VAL A 77 5.52 5.20 22.18
N ASP A 78 5.13 5.66 20.99
CA ASP A 78 4.05 5.07 20.21
C ASP A 78 4.26 5.09 18.69
N LEU A 79 3.20 4.75 17.93
CA LEU A 79 3.26 4.66 16.46
C LEU A 79 3.50 6.03 15.80
N THR A 80 3.15 7.12 16.48
CA THR A 80 3.38 8.50 16.04
C THR A 80 4.86 8.80 15.96
N ASP A 81 5.65 8.31 16.92
CA ASP A 81 7.11 8.48 16.92
C ASP A 81 7.76 7.74 15.75
N THR A 82 7.28 6.51 15.48
CA THR A 82 7.72 5.72 14.33
C THR A 82 7.43 6.47 13.02
N ARG A 83 6.21 7.01 12.88
CA ARG A 83 5.82 7.82 11.73
C ARG A 83 6.70 9.04 11.59
N ASP A 84 6.91 9.81 12.65
CA ASP A 84 7.63 11.09 12.57
C ASP A 84 9.11 10.89 12.25
N GLN A 85 9.73 9.83 12.77
CA GLN A 85 11.09 9.45 12.37
C GLN A 85 11.14 9.01 10.91
N LEU A 86 10.25 8.09 10.50
CA LEU A 86 10.20 7.62 9.11
C LEU A 86 9.92 8.77 8.14
N ALA A 87 9.10 9.74 8.54
CA ALA A 87 8.77 10.93 7.77
C ALA A 87 10.00 11.79 7.44
N ASN A 88 11.00 11.82 8.34
CA ASN A 88 12.28 12.45 8.07
C ASN A 88 13.08 11.67 7.02
N ASP A 89 13.11 10.34 7.12
CA ASP A 89 13.87 9.47 6.21
C ASP A 89 13.26 9.45 4.79
N VAL A 90 11.94 9.47 4.67
CA VAL A 90 11.22 9.50 3.37
C VAL A 90 11.00 10.92 2.83
N HIS A 91 11.49 11.94 3.55
CA HIS A 91 11.45 13.35 3.17
C HIS A 91 10.05 13.95 2.92
N CYS A 92 9.07 13.77 3.83
CA CYS A 92 7.78 14.51 3.89
C CYS A 92 7.30 15.23 2.60
N GLY A 93 6.94 14.47 1.56
CA GLY A 93 6.59 15.04 0.23
C GLY A 93 7.71 15.02 -0.80
N GLY A 94 8.73 14.20 -0.56
CA GLY A 94 9.86 13.98 -1.46
C GLY A 94 9.48 13.25 -2.75
N THR A 95 10.47 13.00 -3.59
CA THR A 95 10.29 12.29 -4.85
C THR A 95 10.00 10.80 -4.60
N ALA A 96 9.48 10.10 -5.62
CA ALA A 96 9.33 8.65 -5.54
C ALA A 96 10.65 7.95 -5.18
N GLN A 97 11.79 8.47 -5.66
CA GLN A 97 13.12 8.01 -5.26
C GLN A 97 13.34 8.16 -3.76
N SER A 98 13.21 9.37 -3.20
CA SER A 98 13.51 9.57 -1.78
C SER A 98 12.55 8.80 -0.86
N ILE A 99 11.30 8.64 -1.27
CA ILE A 99 10.31 7.82 -0.54
C ILE A 99 10.74 6.34 -0.54
N TRP A 100 11.11 5.81 -1.70
CA TRP A 100 11.58 4.43 -1.84
C TRP A 100 12.86 4.18 -1.04
N GLU A 101 13.89 5.01 -1.24
CA GLU A 101 15.19 4.85 -0.60
C GLU A 101 15.10 5.03 0.92
N GLY A 102 14.22 5.91 1.40
CA GLY A 102 13.90 6.06 2.82
C GLY A 102 13.26 4.80 3.42
N LYS A 103 12.19 4.27 2.80
CA LYS A 103 11.56 3.01 3.23
C LYS A 103 12.56 1.85 3.23
N LYS A 104 13.37 1.76 2.17
CA LYS A 104 14.40 0.74 2.01
C LYS A 104 15.44 0.81 3.12
N SER A 105 15.96 2.00 3.41
CA SER A 105 16.94 2.21 4.48
C SER A 105 16.36 1.89 5.86
N TRP A 106 15.08 2.22 6.07
CA TRP A 106 14.34 1.85 7.28
C TRP A 106 14.25 0.33 7.45
N LEU A 107 13.84 -0.36 6.40
CA LEU A 107 13.73 -1.82 6.38
C LEU A 107 15.08 -2.49 6.63
N ASP A 108 16.15 -2.04 5.97
CA ASP A 108 17.50 -2.57 6.19
C ASP A 108 18.00 -2.35 7.62
N THR A 109 17.63 -1.23 8.24
CA THR A 109 18.06 -0.90 9.61
C THR A 109 17.31 -1.73 10.64
N TYR A 110 15.99 -1.78 10.54
CA TYR A 110 15.14 -2.32 11.60
C TYR A 110 14.65 -3.73 11.33
N ALA A 111 14.55 -4.14 10.07
CA ALA A 111 13.98 -5.41 9.66
C ALA A 111 14.80 -6.11 8.57
N CYS A 112 16.13 -5.97 8.66
CA CYS A 112 17.07 -6.65 7.76
C CYS A 112 16.74 -8.14 7.67
N ASP A 113 16.66 -8.65 6.44
CA ASP A 113 16.35 -10.05 6.11
C ASP A 113 14.99 -10.59 6.61
N LEU A 114 14.07 -9.72 7.07
CA LEU A 114 12.74 -10.13 7.52
C LEU A 114 11.67 -10.00 6.43
N PHE A 115 11.86 -9.08 5.48
CA PHE A 115 10.88 -8.78 4.44
C PHE A 115 11.54 -8.73 3.06
N SER A 116 10.86 -9.32 2.08
CA SER A 116 11.07 -8.99 0.67
C SER A 116 10.22 -7.79 0.29
N TYR A 117 10.73 -6.96 -0.61
CA TYR A 117 10.00 -5.82 -1.15
C TYR A 117 10.21 -5.76 -2.65
N SER A 118 9.18 -5.31 -3.35
CA SER A 118 9.20 -5.06 -4.78
C SER A 118 8.21 -3.95 -5.08
N GLY A 119 8.45 -3.17 -6.13
CA GLY A 119 7.55 -2.09 -6.50
C GLY A 119 7.52 -1.82 -8.00
N MET A 120 6.62 -0.93 -8.39
CA MET A 120 6.55 -0.36 -9.73
C MET A 120 6.64 1.16 -9.63
N VAL A 121 7.41 1.78 -10.52
CA VAL A 121 7.60 3.23 -10.54
C VAL A 121 7.79 3.75 -11.96
N ALA A 122 7.21 4.90 -12.29
CA ALA A 122 7.27 5.49 -13.62
C ALA A 122 8.68 5.97 -14.01
N GLU A 123 9.43 6.48 -13.03
CA GLU A 123 10.82 6.89 -13.23
C GLU A 123 11.76 5.70 -13.47
N ASP A 124 12.98 5.97 -13.92
CA ASP A 124 14.02 4.93 -14.08
C ASP A 124 14.71 4.65 -12.73
N PRO A 125 14.53 3.45 -12.13
CA PRO A 125 15.07 3.15 -10.82
C PRO A 125 16.51 2.62 -10.85
N ALA A 126 17.17 2.56 -12.01
CA ALA A 126 18.44 1.84 -12.17
C ALA A 126 19.57 2.30 -11.23
N LEU A 127 19.55 3.56 -10.79
CA LEU A 127 20.54 4.15 -9.88
C LEU A 127 20.04 4.32 -8.44
N TRP A 128 18.81 3.89 -8.15
CA TRP A 128 18.22 4.05 -6.82
C TRP A 128 18.74 2.99 -5.87
N LEU A 129 18.82 3.31 -4.57
CA LEU A 129 19.11 2.31 -3.55
C LEU A 129 18.07 1.19 -3.60
N GLY A 130 18.50 -0.05 -3.85
CA GLY A 130 17.59 -1.19 -4.00
C GLY A 130 16.73 -1.14 -5.27
N GLY A 131 17.10 -0.33 -6.27
CA GLY A 131 16.34 -0.19 -7.52
C GLY A 131 16.18 -1.47 -8.33
N SER A 132 17.01 -2.50 -8.08
CA SER A 132 16.83 -3.85 -8.66
C SER A 132 15.53 -4.54 -8.24
N SER A 133 14.90 -4.10 -7.15
CA SER A 133 13.59 -4.58 -6.70
C SER A 133 12.42 -3.82 -7.32
N LEU A 134 12.70 -2.81 -8.16
CA LEU A 134 11.69 -2.00 -8.83
C LEU A 134 11.58 -2.37 -10.31
N THR A 135 10.34 -2.43 -10.78
CA THR A 135 10.02 -2.52 -12.21
C THR A 135 9.65 -1.13 -12.71
N LYS A 136 10.27 -0.70 -13.82
CA LYS A 136 9.92 0.57 -14.46
C LYS A 136 8.55 0.47 -15.13
N GLY A 137 7.66 1.40 -14.80
CA GLY A 137 6.30 1.53 -15.30
C GLY A 137 5.32 1.91 -14.19
N ASP A 138 4.19 2.50 -14.57
CA ASP A 138 3.09 2.73 -13.63
C ASP A 138 2.58 1.40 -13.06
N PRO A 139 2.14 1.34 -11.78
CA PRO A 139 1.58 0.14 -11.19
C PRO A 139 0.40 -0.38 -12.02
N THR A 140 0.45 -1.66 -12.42
CA THR A 140 -0.65 -2.28 -13.15
C THR A 140 -1.69 -2.86 -12.21
N PHE A 141 -2.93 -2.96 -12.70
CA PHE A 141 -4.00 -3.62 -11.94
C PHE A 141 -3.65 -5.07 -11.60
N GLU A 142 -3.03 -5.83 -12.52
CA GLU A 142 -2.61 -7.20 -12.22
C GLU A 142 -1.53 -7.26 -11.15
N PHE A 143 -0.56 -6.33 -11.17
CA PHE A 143 0.47 -6.26 -10.13
C PHE A 143 -0.16 -6.02 -8.76
N LEU A 144 -1.02 -5.01 -8.64
CA LEU A 144 -1.69 -4.66 -7.39
C LEU A 144 -2.59 -5.81 -6.88
N MET A 145 -3.39 -6.41 -7.77
CA MET A 145 -4.26 -7.54 -7.45
C MET A 145 -3.45 -8.73 -6.93
N GLN A 146 -2.32 -9.05 -7.58
CA GLN A 146 -1.46 -10.15 -7.17
C GLN A 146 -0.85 -9.91 -5.78
N LYS A 147 -0.35 -8.70 -5.52
CA LYS A 147 0.22 -8.36 -4.20
C LYS A 147 -0.78 -8.50 -3.06
N LEU A 148 -2.00 -7.98 -3.26
CA LEU A 148 -3.06 -8.14 -2.27
C LEU A 148 -3.48 -9.62 -2.12
N HIS A 149 -3.51 -10.41 -3.20
CA HIS A 149 -3.80 -11.85 -3.12
C HIS A 149 -2.75 -12.64 -2.35
N ASP A 150 -1.47 -12.26 -2.47
CA ASP A 150 -0.37 -12.87 -1.74
C ASP A 150 -0.34 -12.45 -0.26
N GLY A 151 -1.25 -11.54 0.15
CA GLY A 151 -1.31 -11.02 1.52
C GLY A 151 -0.21 -10.03 1.84
N GLU A 152 0.39 -9.42 0.81
CA GLU A 152 1.38 -8.35 0.94
C GLU A 152 0.69 -7.02 1.26
N ASP A 153 1.38 -6.13 1.98
CA ASP A 153 1.00 -4.73 2.05
C ASP A 153 1.32 -4.02 0.73
N VAL A 154 0.52 -3.00 0.42
CA VAL A 154 0.75 -2.17 -0.77
C VAL A 154 0.49 -0.71 -0.42
N GLU A 155 1.51 0.14 -0.56
CA GLU A 155 1.32 1.59 -0.63
C GLU A 155 1.26 2.06 -2.08
N ILE A 156 0.33 2.97 -2.36
CA ILE A 156 0.20 3.62 -3.67
C ILE A 156 0.43 5.11 -3.51
N GLY A 157 1.33 5.64 -4.35
CA GLY A 157 1.51 7.07 -4.55
C GLY A 157 0.61 7.58 -5.68
N PHE A 158 -0.17 8.62 -5.41
CA PHE A 158 -0.93 9.38 -6.40
C PHE A 158 -0.24 10.71 -6.68
N SER A 159 -0.03 11.02 -7.96
CA SER A 159 0.31 12.37 -8.39
C SER A 159 -0.97 13.16 -8.61
N LEU A 160 -1.23 14.18 -7.80
CA LEU A 160 -2.40 15.04 -7.90
C LEU A 160 -2.00 16.46 -8.32
N ALA A 161 -2.94 17.22 -8.87
CA ALA A 161 -2.69 18.63 -9.19
C ALA A 161 -2.44 19.41 -7.89
N GLY A 162 -1.19 19.80 -7.65
CA GLY A 162 -0.76 20.55 -6.45
C GLY A 162 0.04 19.74 -5.43
N GLY A 163 0.33 18.46 -5.67
CA GLY A 163 1.18 17.65 -4.79
C GLY A 163 0.98 16.14 -4.96
N GLY A 164 1.81 15.36 -4.27
CA GLY A 164 1.64 13.92 -4.17
C GLY A 164 0.80 13.51 -2.95
N HIS A 165 0.16 12.35 -3.01
CA HIS A 165 -0.48 11.71 -1.86
C HIS A 165 -0.12 10.22 -1.83
N ALA A 166 -0.09 9.62 -0.65
CA ALA A 166 0.18 8.20 -0.50
C ALA A 166 -0.88 7.56 0.38
N VAL A 167 -1.34 6.37 0.00
CA VAL A 167 -2.35 5.60 0.74
C VAL A 167 -1.91 4.16 0.91
N THR A 168 -2.49 3.47 1.90
CA THR A 168 -2.36 2.02 2.01
C THR A 168 -3.54 1.37 1.30
N LEU A 169 -3.28 0.60 0.24
CA LEU A 169 -4.32 -0.12 -0.49
C LEU A 169 -4.81 -1.30 0.35
N THR A 170 -6.13 -1.40 0.54
CA THR A 170 -6.74 -2.49 1.32
C THR A 170 -7.59 -3.41 0.46
N SER A 171 -8.05 -2.96 -0.71
CA SER A 171 -8.82 -3.77 -1.62
C SER A 171 -8.65 -3.38 -3.08
N LEU A 172 -8.95 -4.33 -3.97
CA LEU A 172 -9.08 -4.08 -5.40
C LEU A 172 -10.21 -4.95 -5.93
N HIS A 173 -11.17 -4.32 -6.60
CA HIS A 173 -12.35 -4.98 -7.16
C HIS A 173 -12.62 -4.49 -8.58
N PHE A 174 -13.21 -5.33 -9.42
CA PHE A 174 -13.76 -4.91 -10.69
C PHE A 174 -15.02 -5.68 -11.06
N ILE A 175 -15.85 -5.04 -11.88
CA ILE A 175 -17.07 -5.65 -12.43
C ILE A 175 -16.70 -6.36 -13.73
N GLU A 176 -16.71 -7.68 -13.69
CA GLU A 176 -16.42 -8.56 -14.81
C GLU A 176 -17.63 -8.65 -15.75
N THR A 177 -17.39 -8.47 -17.05
CA THR A 177 -18.45 -8.40 -18.07
C THR A 177 -18.29 -9.42 -19.19
N ASP A 178 -17.12 -10.02 -19.36
CA ASP A 178 -16.81 -10.95 -20.45
C ASP A 178 -16.46 -12.38 -19.99
N GLY A 179 -16.21 -12.55 -18.70
CA GLY A 179 -15.91 -13.79 -17.99
C GLY A 179 -14.48 -14.28 -18.02
N ASN A 180 -13.51 -13.45 -18.40
CA ASN A 180 -12.11 -13.83 -18.45
C ASN A 180 -11.40 -13.67 -17.08
N ARG A 181 -12.07 -13.03 -16.10
CA ARG A 181 -11.57 -12.73 -14.75
C ARG A 181 -10.33 -11.84 -14.75
N ARG A 182 -10.24 -10.93 -15.71
CA ARG A 182 -9.17 -9.94 -15.87
C ARG A 182 -9.82 -8.61 -16.19
N TRP A 183 -9.42 -7.60 -15.43
CA TRP A 183 -9.95 -6.26 -15.65
C TRP A 183 -9.59 -5.77 -17.06
N ASN A 184 -10.61 -5.38 -17.81
CA ASN A 184 -10.50 -4.84 -19.15
C ASN A 184 -11.22 -3.48 -19.26
N PRO A 185 -10.51 -2.36 -19.10
CA PRO A 185 -11.13 -1.03 -19.19
C PRO A 185 -11.72 -0.75 -20.59
N ASP A 186 -11.19 -1.34 -21.65
CA ASP A 186 -11.69 -1.14 -23.03
C ASP A 186 -13.08 -1.75 -23.24
N LYS A 187 -13.52 -2.65 -22.34
CA LYS A 187 -14.87 -3.22 -22.33
C LYS A 187 -15.84 -2.47 -21.41
N GLY A 188 -15.40 -1.36 -20.82
CA GLY A 188 -16.21 -0.58 -19.88
C GLY A 188 -16.29 -1.18 -18.49
N GLU A 189 -15.41 -2.12 -18.15
CA GLU A 189 -15.31 -2.68 -16.81
C GLU A 189 -14.84 -1.63 -15.82
N LYS A 190 -15.59 -1.50 -14.72
CA LYS A 190 -15.28 -0.54 -13.66
C LYS A 190 -14.46 -1.22 -12.59
N ALA A 191 -13.37 -0.58 -12.20
CA ALA A 191 -12.59 -0.94 -11.03
C ALA A 191 -12.99 -0.08 -9.82
N LEU A 192 -12.90 -0.67 -8.64
CA LEU A 192 -13.01 0.01 -7.35
C LEU A 192 -11.77 -0.33 -6.52
N ILE A 193 -11.32 0.65 -5.75
CA ILE A 193 -10.26 0.50 -4.75
C ILE A 193 -10.81 0.94 -3.40
N ASP A 194 -10.50 0.18 -2.36
CA ASP A 194 -10.58 0.66 -0.99
C ASP A 194 -9.16 0.86 -0.46
N TYR A 195 -8.98 1.93 0.30
CA TYR A 195 -7.69 2.32 0.83
C TYR A 195 -7.86 3.00 2.19
N ILE A 196 -6.80 2.94 2.99
CA ILE A 196 -6.64 3.79 4.16
C ILE A 196 -6.02 5.09 3.66
N ASP A 197 -6.83 6.15 3.63
CA ASP A 197 -6.32 7.49 3.48
C ASP A 197 -5.67 7.91 4.80
N PRO A 198 -4.40 8.34 4.80
CA PRO A 198 -3.80 8.92 5.98
C PRO A 198 -4.51 10.21 6.45
N ASN A 199 -5.15 10.98 5.56
CA ASN A 199 -5.76 12.29 5.86
C ASN A 199 -7.23 12.24 6.29
#